data_AF-A0A1H6F7B8-F1
#
_entry.id   AF-A0A1H6F7B8-F1
#
_cell.length_a   1.000
_cell.length_b   1.000
_cell.length_c   1.000
_cell.angle_alpha   90.00
_cell.angle_beta   90.00
_cell.angle_gamma   90.00
#
_symmetry.space_group_name_H-M   'P 1'
#
loop_
_entity.id
_entity.type
_entity.pdbx_description
1 polymer ?
#
loop_
_entity_poly.entity_id
_entity_poly.type
_entity_poly.pdbx_seq_one_letter_code
_entity_poly.pdbx_strand_id
1 'polypeptide(L)'
;MKPLTKEEKLQFIYDYTEENAISAYKIAKHTGLNEGGVGKILQKKSKNPHKYSVQAIYDYLTKEAGINAPEYFIHTSEEEKSTAKTTFLAMLETVNKKIIEIENQPETIDQITLLRRYHKLRLDLLGDLEELNK
;
A
#
# COMPACT_ATOMS: atom_id res chain seq x y z
N MET A 1 14.30 16.99 0.48
CA MET A 1 14.55 16.21 1.73
C MET A 1 15.77 15.31 1.54
N LYS A 2 16.40 14.80 2.60
CA LYS A 2 17.53 13.87 2.50
C LYS A 2 17.01 12.44 2.30
N PRO A 3 17.58 11.63 1.37
CA PRO A 3 17.15 10.24 1.19
C PRO A 3 17.46 9.41 2.43
N LEU A 4 16.53 8.50 2.78
CA LEU A 4 16.71 7.55 3.89
C LEU A 4 17.98 6.72 3.71
N THR A 5 18.73 6.63 4.79
CA THR A 5 19.89 5.75 4.95
C THR A 5 19.45 4.29 4.95
N LYS A 6 20.43 3.40 4.79
CA LYS A 6 20.19 1.96 4.78
C LYS A 6 19.72 1.47 6.15
N GLU A 7 20.25 2.06 7.21
CA GLU A 7 19.96 1.77 8.61
C GLU A 7 18.51 2.14 8.94
N GLU A 8 18.05 3.31 8.50
CA GLU A 8 16.64 3.73 8.68
C GLU A 8 15.67 2.81 7.93
N LYS A 9 16.03 2.37 6.71
CA LYS A 9 15.22 1.39 5.95
C LYS A 9 15.16 0.04 6.66
N LEU A 10 16.29 -0.43 7.19
CA LEU A 10 16.33 -1.68 7.97
C LEU A 10 15.46 -1.59 9.21
N GLN A 11 15.52 -0.47 9.92
CA GLN A 11 14.69 -0.25 11.10
C GLN A 11 13.20 -0.35 10.76
N PHE A 12 12.75 0.36 9.71
CA PHE A 12 11.38 0.25 9.21
C PHE A 12 10.98 -1.19 8.86
N ILE A 13 11.85 -1.91 8.14
CA ILE A 13 11.58 -3.31 7.76
C ILE A 13 11.35 -4.16 9.00
N TYR A 14 12.17 -4.01 10.05
CA TYR A 14 12.02 -4.79 11.28
C TYR A 14 10.72 -4.48 11.99
N ASP A 15 10.44 -3.20 12.22
CA ASP A 15 9.26 -2.78 12.97
C ASP A 15 7.98 -3.19 12.23
N TYR A 16 7.91 -2.89 10.92
CA TYR A 16 6.72 -3.17 10.12
C TYR A 16 6.45 -4.68 9.95
N THR A 17 7.49 -5.51 9.77
CA THR A 17 7.30 -6.96 9.62
C THR A 17 6.94 -7.64 10.93
N GLU A 18 7.43 -7.13 12.07
CA GLU A 18 7.07 -7.62 13.40
C GLU A 18 5.62 -7.25 13.76
N GLU A 19 5.22 -6.00 13.54
CA GLU A 19 3.85 -5.50 13.83
C GLU A 19 2.77 -6.17 12.97
N ASN A 20 3.08 -6.48 11.70
CA ASN A 20 2.10 -7.00 10.73
C ASN A 20 2.27 -8.50 10.44
N ALA A 21 3.12 -9.20 11.18
CA ALA A 21 3.40 -10.63 11.02
C ALA A 21 3.71 -11.06 9.58
N ILE A 22 4.50 -10.25 8.86
CA ILE A 22 4.81 -10.51 7.45
C ILE A 22 5.92 -11.55 7.33
N SER A 23 5.64 -12.64 6.62
CA SER A 23 6.60 -13.73 6.44
C SER A 23 7.65 -13.43 5.37
N ALA A 24 8.85 -14.02 5.53
CA ALA A 24 9.91 -13.97 4.54
C ALA A 24 9.46 -14.51 3.17
N TYR A 25 8.60 -15.53 3.16
CA TYR A 25 7.96 -16.08 1.96
C TYR A 25 7.16 -15.02 1.20
N LYS A 26 6.30 -14.26 1.91
CA LYS A 26 5.45 -13.23 1.30
C LYS A 26 6.28 -12.15 0.62
N ILE A 27 7.35 -11.69 1.27
CA ILE A 27 8.29 -10.71 0.72
C ILE A 27 9.05 -11.29 -0.48
N ALA A 28 9.60 -12.50 -0.36
CA ALA A 28 10.37 -13.14 -1.43
C ALA A 28 9.54 -13.30 -2.72
N LYS A 29 8.28 -13.71 -2.58
CA LYS A 29 7.34 -13.88 -3.70
C LYS A 29 7.10 -12.58 -4.50
N HIS A 30 7.14 -11.43 -3.85
CA HIS A 30 6.85 -10.13 -4.48
C HIS A 30 8.10 -9.32 -4.83
N THR A 31 9.27 -9.65 -4.27
CA THR A 31 10.53 -8.92 -4.48
C THR A 31 11.52 -9.65 -5.39
N GLY A 32 11.28 -10.93 -5.70
CA GLY A 32 12.22 -11.76 -6.46
C GLY A 32 13.48 -12.14 -5.68
N LEU A 33 13.55 -11.81 -4.39
CA LEU A 33 14.64 -12.18 -3.51
C LEU A 33 14.52 -13.65 -3.05
N ASN A 34 15.65 -14.27 -2.72
CA ASN A 34 15.65 -15.59 -2.09
C ASN A 34 15.07 -15.50 -0.67
N GLU A 35 14.08 -16.36 -0.37
CA GLU A 35 13.41 -16.43 0.92
C GLU A 35 14.37 -16.62 2.11
N GLY A 36 15.36 -17.50 1.99
CA GLY A 36 16.38 -17.70 3.02
C GLY A 36 17.26 -16.46 3.23
N GLY A 37 17.48 -15.68 2.17
CA GLY A 37 18.14 -14.37 2.24
C GLY A 37 17.30 -13.34 3.00
N VAL A 38 16.00 -13.25 2.67
CA VAL A 38 15.04 -12.37 3.36
C VAL A 38 14.92 -12.77 4.83
N GLY A 39 14.77 -14.06 5.14
CA GLY A 39 14.66 -14.56 6.51
C GLY A 39 15.85 -14.20 7.38
N LYS A 40 17.08 -14.26 6.85
CA LYS A 40 18.28 -13.81 7.57
C LYS A 40 18.26 -12.31 7.88
N ILE A 41 17.67 -11.50 6.99
CA ILE A 41 17.50 -10.06 7.21
C ILE A 41 16.49 -9.83 8.32
N LEU A 42 15.27 -10.37 8.21
CA LEU A 42 14.19 -10.18 9.19
C LEU A 42 14.59 -10.65 10.59
N GLN A 43 15.33 -11.76 10.70
CA GLN A 43 15.84 -12.27 11.97
C GLN A 43 17.06 -11.51 12.52
N LYS A 44 17.48 -10.41 11.88
CA LYS A 44 18.67 -9.61 12.24
C LYS A 44 19.98 -10.44 12.25
N LYS A 45 20.00 -11.59 11.57
CA LYS A 45 21.18 -12.49 11.46
C LYS A 45 22.15 -12.05 10.37
N SER A 46 21.71 -11.23 9.43
CA SER A 46 22.57 -10.62 8.41
C SER A 46 23.27 -9.38 8.96
N LYS A 47 24.58 -9.47 9.20
CA LYS A 47 25.39 -8.36 9.75
C LYS A 47 25.45 -7.13 8.83
N ASN A 48 25.43 -7.35 7.52
CA ASN A 48 25.53 -6.27 6.52
C ASN A 48 24.79 -6.66 5.23
N PRO A 49 23.45 -6.63 5.20
CA PRO A 49 22.68 -7.04 4.03
C PRO A 49 22.93 -6.13 2.82
N HIS A 50 22.84 -6.66 1.60
CA HIS A 50 23.15 -5.89 0.41
C HIS A 50 22.16 -4.71 0.23
N LYS A 51 22.65 -3.54 -0.22
CA LYS A 51 21.82 -2.33 -0.39
C LYS A 51 20.59 -2.59 -1.25
N TYR A 52 20.75 -3.30 -2.38
CA TYR A 52 19.63 -3.69 -3.25
C TYR A 52 18.59 -4.55 -2.55
N SER A 53 19.00 -5.52 -1.72
CA SER A 53 18.06 -6.37 -0.98
C SER A 53 17.28 -5.57 0.05
N VAL A 54 17.96 -4.67 0.79
CA VAL A 54 17.29 -3.77 1.74
C VAL A 54 16.29 -2.86 1.02
N GLN A 55 16.69 -2.29 -0.12
CA GLN A 55 15.81 -1.44 -0.91
C GLN A 55 14.57 -2.18 -1.42
N ALA A 56 14.74 -3.36 -2.02
CA ALA A 56 13.61 -4.12 -2.57
C ALA A 56 12.61 -4.56 -1.48
N ILE A 57 13.10 -4.95 -0.30
CA ILE A 57 12.22 -5.28 0.84
C ILE A 57 11.51 -4.03 1.34
N TYR A 58 12.25 -2.92 1.50
CA TYR A 58 11.68 -1.65 1.93
C TYR A 58 10.56 -1.19 0.99
N ASP A 59 10.82 -1.15 -0.32
CA ASP A 59 9.85 -0.69 -1.33
C ASP A 59 8.58 -1.54 -1.33
N TYR A 60 8.73 -2.86 -1.19
CA TYR A 60 7.58 -3.76 -1.07
C TYR A 60 6.76 -3.46 0.19
N LEU A 61 7.40 -3.33 1.34
CA LEU A 61 6.71 -3.13 2.61
C LEU A 61 6.10 -1.73 2.74
N THR A 62 6.74 -0.69 2.21
CA THR A 62 6.15 0.65 2.18
C THR A 62 4.91 0.68 1.29
N LYS A 63 4.95 -0.01 0.15
CA LYS A 63 3.77 -0.19 -0.71
C LYS A 63 2.66 -0.96 0.00
N GLU A 64 3.01 -2.04 0.69
CA GLU A 64 2.06 -2.83 1.49
C GLU A 64 1.45 -2.01 2.64
N ALA A 65 2.23 -1.10 3.24
CA ALA A 65 1.82 -0.22 4.33
C ALA A 65 0.94 0.96 3.90
N GLY A 66 0.79 1.19 2.59
CA GLY A 66 0.24 2.45 2.08
C GLY A 66 1.10 3.67 2.45
N ILE A 67 2.33 3.44 2.93
CA ILE A 67 3.29 4.49 3.23
C ILE A 67 3.98 4.80 1.91
N ASN A 68 3.63 5.93 1.31
CA ASN A 68 4.40 6.49 0.21
C ASN A 68 5.84 6.73 0.72
N ALA A 69 6.75 5.81 0.40
CA ALA A 69 8.19 5.94 0.67
C ALA A 69 8.69 7.32 0.18
N PRO A 70 9.69 7.94 0.83
CA PRO A 70 10.18 9.25 0.42
C PRO A 70 10.73 9.17 -1.00
N GLU A 71 10.01 9.85 -1.90
CA GLU A 71 10.38 10.22 -3.27
C GLU A 71 11.12 9.14 -4.08
N TYR A 72 10.38 8.14 -4.55
CA TYR A 72 10.59 7.58 -5.89
C TYR A 72 9.31 7.74 -6.73
N PHE A 73 8.90 9.00 -6.89
CA PHE A 73 8.00 9.45 -7.95
C PHE A 73 8.49 10.82 -8.43
N ILE A 74 9.63 10.86 -9.12
CA ILE A 74 10.07 12.08 -9.84
C ILE A 74 9.48 12.12 -11.26
N HIS A 75 8.78 11.07 -11.71
CA HIS A 75 8.14 11.06 -13.03
C HIS A 75 6.77 10.38 -12.98
N THR A 76 5.82 10.88 -12.18
CA THR A 76 4.41 10.68 -12.53
C THR A 76 4.06 11.80 -13.50
N SER A 77 3.98 11.50 -14.78
CA SER A 77 3.60 12.51 -15.77
C SER A 77 2.19 13.02 -15.45
N GLU A 78 1.86 14.23 -15.91
CA GLU A 78 0.49 14.74 -15.82
C GLU A 78 -0.52 13.79 -16.50
N GLU A 79 -0.05 12.98 -17.45
CA GLU A 79 -0.83 11.94 -18.12
C GLU A 79 -1.11 10.73 -17.21
N GLU A 80 -0.15 10.32 -16.38
CA GLU A 80 -0.34 9.25 -15.38
C GLU A 80 -1.24 9.72 -14.23
N LYS A 81 -1.10 10.98 -13.78
CA LYS A 81 -2.03 11.58 -12.81
C LYS A 81 -3.45 11.67 -13.38
N SER A 82 -3.58 12.09 -14.64
CA SER A 82 -4.86 12.15 -15.34
C SER A 82 -5.50 10.76 -15.50
N THR A 83 -4.69 9.74 -15.81
CA THR A 83 -5.13 8.35 -15.92
C THR A 83 -5.60 7.82 -14.56
N ALA A 84 -4.80 8.00 -13.50
CA ALA A 84 -5.15 7.60 -12.14
C ALA A 84 -6.44 8.30 -11.67
N LYS A 85 -6.55 9.62 -11.90
CA LYS A 85 -7.76 10.40 -11.61
C LYS A 85 -8.98 9.85 -12.33
N THR A 86 -8.85 9.52 -13.62
CA THR A 86 -9.94 8.93 -14.42
C THR A 86 -10.36 7.57 -13.85
N THR A 87 -9.39 6.72 -13.49
CA THR A 87 -9.65 5.42 -12.87
C THR A 87 -10.36 5.57 -11.51
N PHE A 88 -9.88 6.46 -10.64
CA PHE A 88 -10.49 6.68 -9.33
C PHE A 88 -11.90 7.26 -9.45
N LEU A 89 -12.15 8.16 -10.41
CA LEU A 89 -13.50 8.66 -10.70
C LEU A 89 -14.44 7.54 -11.14
N ALA A 90 -13.98 6.63 -12.03
CA ALA A 90 -14.79 5.48 -12.45
C ALA A 90 -15.08 4.50 -11.29
N MET A 91 -14.11 4.29 -10.41
CA MET A 91 -14.29 3.49 -9.19
C MET A 91 -15.29 4.17 -8.24
N LEU A 92 -15.20 5.48 -8.07
CA LEU A 92 -16.10 6.27 -7.23
C LEU A 92 -17.55 6.19 -7.74
N GLU A 93 -17.76 6.31 -9.06
CA GLU A 93 -19.07 6.11 -9.67
C GLU A 93 -19.62 4.71 -9.41
N THR A 94 -18.78 3.68 -9.53
CA THR A 94 -19.18 2.30 -9.27
C THR A 94 -19.57 2.10 -7.80
N VAL A 95 -18.79 2.65 -6.88
CA VAL A 95 -19.08 2.61 -5.44
C VAL A 95 -20.38 3.34 -5.12
N ASN A 96 -20.61 4.52 -5.71
CA ASN A 96 -21.86 5.26 -5.52
C ASN A 96 -23.08 4.50 -6.05
N LYS A 97 -22.98 3.86 -7.22
CA LYS A 97 -24.04 2.99 -7.75
C LYS A 97 -24.33 1.83 -6.80
N LYS A 98 -23.28 1.18 -6.25
CA LYS A 98 -23.44 0.10 -5.29
C LYS A 98 -24.08 0.55 -3.99
N ILE A 99 -23.74 1.74 -3.48
CA ILE A 99 -24.41 2.32 -2.31
C ILE A 99 -25.90 2.47 -2.60
N ILE A 100 -26.27 3.08 -3.73
CA ILE A 100 -27.68 3.26 -4.11
C ILE A 100 -28.40 1.92 -4.27
N GLU A 101 -27.78 0.92 -4.92
CA GLU A 101 -28.34 -0.42 -5.06
C GLU A 101 -28.61 -1.06 -3.69
N ILE A 102 -27.68 -0.92 -2.75
CA ILE A 102 -27.80 -1.46 -1.40
C ILE A 102 -28.87 -0.69 -0.61
N GLU A 103 -28.92 0.64 -0.70
CA GLU A 103 -29.94 1.48 -0.03
C GLU A 103 -31.38 1.15 -0.47
N ASN A 104 -31.56 0.68 -1.71
CA ASN A 104 -32.87 0.27 -2.23
C ASN A 104 -33.29 -1.16 -1.82
N GLN A 105 -32.44 -1.91 -1.11
CA GLN A 105 -32.78 -3.23 -0.57
C GLN A 105 -33.45 -3.11 0.80
N PRO A 106 -34.26 -4.12 1.22
CA PRO A 106 -34.88 -4.13 2.53
C PRO A 106 -33.84 -4.15 3.66
N GLU A 107 -34.04 -3.29 4.67
CA GLU A 107 -33.17 -3.13 5.84
C GLU A 107 -32.86 -4.44 6.57
N THR A 108 -31.63 -4.93 6.36
CA THR A 108 -31.06 -6.08 7.05
C THR A 108 -29.72 -5.73 7.71
N ILE A 109 -29.31 -6.51 8.71
CA ILE A 109 -27.99 -6.36 9.36
C ILE A 109 -26.86 -6.49 8.33
N ASP A 110 -27.02 -7.36 7.34
CA ASP A 110 -26.07 -7.55 6.25
C ASP A 110 -25.98 -6.31 5.35
N GLN A 111 -27.12 -5.67 5.05
CA GLN A 111 -27.16 -4.41 4.29
C GLN A 111 -26.42 -3.28 5.01
N ILE A 112 -26.65 -3.09 6.32
CA ILE A 112 -25.96 -2.05 7.11
C ILE A 112 -24.44 -2.28 7.09
N THR A 113 -24.01 -3.53 7.21
CA THR A 113 -22.58 -3.90 7.14
C THR A 113 -21.99 -3.61 5.77
N LEU A 114 -22.72 -3.93 4.70
CA LEU A 114 -22.32 -3.63 3.33
C LEU A 114 -22.25 -2.12 3.09
N LEU A 115 -23.25 -1.33 3.51
CA LEU A 115 -23.24 0.13 3.40
C LEU A 115 -22.02 0.74 4.08
N ARG A 116 -21.72 0.34 5.32
CA ARG A 116 -20.52 0.83 6.03
C ARG A 116 -19.24 0.57 5.25
N ARG A 117 -19.11 -0.62 4.64
CA ARG A 117 -17.95 -0.98 3.82
C ARG A 117 -17.83 -0.09 2.58
N TYR A 118 -18.92 0.11 1.85
CA TYR A 118 -18.90 0.94 0.63
C TYR A 118 -18.73 2.44 0.94
N HIS A 119 -19.29 2.94 2.04
CA HIS A 119 -19.04 4.31 2.49
C HIS A 119 -17.57 4.53 2.90
N LYS A 120 -16.95 3.57 3.58
CA LYS A 120 -15.51 3.63 3.87
C LYS A 120 -14.68 3.72 2.59
N LEU A 121 -14.94 2.81 1.65
CA LEU A 121 -14.25 2.80 0.35
C LEU A 121 -14.45 4.11 -0.42
N ARG A 122 -15.64 4.71 -0.35
CA ARG A 122 -15.91 6.03 -0.94
C ARG A 122 -15.04 7.13 -0.33
N LEU A 123 -14.88 7.13 1.00
CA LEU A 123 -14.05 8.12 1.69
C LEU A 123 -12.57 7.96 1.32
N ASP A 124 -12.08 6.72 1.27
CA ASP A 124 -10.69 6.42 0.87
C ASP A 124 -10.41 6.94 -0.56
N LEU A 125 -11.30 6.65 -1.52
CA LEU A 125 -11.19 7.14 -2.90
C LEU A 125 -11.24 8.67 -3.03
N LEU A 126 -12.02 9.34 -2.17
CA LEU A 126 -12.07 10.80 -2.14
C LEU A 126 -10.77 11.41 -1.58
N GLY A 127 -10.16 10.76 -0.59
CA GLY A 127 -8.84 11.13 -0.08
C GLY A 127 -7.77 11.02 -1.15
N ASP A 128 -7.72 9.89 -1.86
CA ASP A 128 -6.77 9.66 -2.96
C ASP A 128 -6.94 10.70 -4.09
N LEU A 129 -8.19 11.05 -4.42
CA LEU A 129 -8.49 12.09 -5.40
C LEU A 129 -8.06 13.48 -4.93
N GLU A 130 -8.18 13.79 -3.64
CA GLU A 130 -7.72 15.06 -3.07
C GLU A 130 -6.19 15.16 -3.14
N GLU A 131 -5.48 14.08 -2.83
CA GLU A 131 -4.01 14.01 -2.92
C GLU A 131 -3.50 14.18 -4.36
N LEU A 132 -4.20 13.62 -5.35
CA LEU A 132 -3.85 13.81 -6.76
C LEU A 132 -4.05 15.24 -7.28
N ASN A 133 -4.83 16.07 -6.59
CA ASN A 133 -5.05 17.47 -6.95
C ASN A 133 -4.14 18.46 -6.19
N LYS A 134 -3.28 17.98 -5.30
CA LYS A 134 -2.24 18.76 -4.59
C LYS A 134 -0.96 18.84 -5.41
#